data_AF-A0A4D5S631-F1
#
_entry.id   AF-A0A4D5S631-F1
#
_cell.length_a   1.000
_cell.length_b   1.000
_cell.length_c   1.000
_cell.angle_alpha   90.00
_cell.angle_beta   90.00
_cell.angle_gamma   90.00
#
_symmetry.space_group_name_H-M   'P 1'
#
loop_
_entity.id
_entity.type
_entity.pdbx_description
1 polymer ?
#
loop_
_entity_poly.entity_id
_entity_poly.type
_entity_poly.pdbx_seq_one_letter_code
_entity_poly.pdbx_strand_id
1 'polypeptide(L)'
;MESTRNDITFFTRGLYTDVEFLVGNYSHVPRRIRAHKLLLAMRNEVFEVMFYGDLPEENEIRITDLHPDGFLGFLKYLYSQRAIFDSLEQAMQTRAAAQKYLETKLVNACDEFIQNSLQPSNVCKVLDYVIKEGDLGTLDDIIDEFLAHEAMGVLASEAFIAASRETIFRILKSPRLVAPELDIIERVATWALARCRRGPAKIPATALQKTMRPFLSELRFLTLTVKQFIAGPATWNILTETDALAIVSNIVEPGSKPLPAGICTKIKPREDY
;
A
#
# COMPACT_ATOMS: atom_id res chain seq x y z
N MET A 1 28.21 -38.61 1.90
CA MET A 1 27.80 -37.19 1.86
C MET A 1 27.53 -36.85 0.41
N GLU A 2 26.28 -37.00 -0.03
CA GLU A 2 25.89 -36.57 -1.38
C GLU A 2 26.04 -35.05 -1.45
N SER A 3 26.98 -34.59 -2.28
CA SER A 3 27.02 -33.20 -2.70
C SER A 3 25.82 -32.99 -3.62
N THR A 4 24.66 -32.62 -3.04
CA THR A 4 23.46 -32.32 -3.80
C THR A 4 23.80 -31.15 -4.73
N ARG A 5 23.94 -31.43 -6.03
CA ARG A 5 24.17 -30.42 -7.05
C ARG A 5 23.01 -29.43 -6.97
N ASN A 6 23.32 -28.17 -6.63
CA ASN A 6 22.31 -27.15 -6.38
C ASN A 6 22.34 -26.12 -7.51
N ASP A 7 21.30 -26.11 -8.34
CA ASP A 7 21.16 -25.26 -9.53
C ASP A 7 21.30 -23.77 -9.19
N ILE A 8 20.86 -23.36 -8.00
CA ILE A 8 20.99 -21.99 -7.51
C ILE A 8 22.46 -21.52 -7.41
N THR A 9 23.41 -22.45 -7.24
CA THR A 9 24.84 -22.14 -7.18
C THR A 9 25.38 -21.67 -8.53
N PHE A 10 24.91 -22.27 -9.63
CA PHE A 10 25.28 -21.84 -10.98
C PHE A 10 24.74 -20.44 -11.28
N PHE A 11 23.49 -20.19 -10.87
CA PHE A 11 22.87 -18.86 -10.96
C PHE A 11 23.61 -17.80 -10.14
N THR A 12 23.75 -18.01 -8.83
CA THR A 12 24.35 -17.03 -7.91
C THR A 12 25.81 -16.70 -8.23
N ARG A 13 26.54 -17.63 -8.84
CA ARG A 13 27.94 -17.41 -9.26
C ARG A 13 28.07 -16.97 -10.72
N GLY A 14 26.97 -16.92 -11.49
CA GLY A 14 26.98 -16.56 -12.91
C GLY A 14 27.81 -17.50 -13.79
N LEU A 15 27.82 -18.80 -13.47
CA LEU A 15 28.60 -19.80 -14.21
C LEU A 15 27.78 -20.32 -15.39
N TYR A 16 28.35 -20.27 -16.60
CA TYR A 16 27.72 -20.80 -17.83
C TYR A 16 26.40 -20.12 -18.23
N THR A 17 26.20 -18.87 -17.83
CA THR A 17 25.03 -18.07 -18.21
C THR A 17 25.08 -17.66 -19.68
N ASP A 18 23.96 -17.71 -20.37
CA ASP A 18 23.78 -17.44 -21.80
C ASP A 18 22.74 -16.33 -22.08
N VAL A 19 22.28 -15.64 -21.04
CA VAL A 19 21.45 -14.42 -21.13
C VAL A 19 21.80 -13.42 -20.04
N GLU A 20 21.70 -12.12 -20.37
CA GLU A 20 21.83 -11.01 -19.42
C GLU A 20 20.58 -10.11 -19.50
N PHE A 21 19.97 -9.87 -18.34
CA PHE A 21 18.86 -8.93 -18.18
C PHE A 21 19.37 -7.61 -17.62
N LEU A 22 19.00 -6.49 -18.24
CA LEU A 22 19.15 -5.16 -17.66
C LEU A 22 17.82 -4.75 -17.02
N VAL A 23 17.76 -4.86 -15.68
CA VAL A 23 16.52 -4.67 -14.90
C VAL A 23 16.57 -3.36 -14.15
N GLY A 24 15.51 -2.56 -14.25
CA GLY A 24 15.31 -1.39 -13.43
C GLY A 24 14.27 -0.46 -14.03
N ASN A 25 13.48 0.16 -13.17
CA ASN A 25 12.58 1.24 -13.56
C ASN A 25 13.29 2.61 -13.46
N TYR A 26 12.64 3.67 -13.93
CA TYR A 26 13.18 5.04 -13.88
C TYR A 26 13.52 5.55 -12.46
N SER A 27 13.12 4.85 -11.41
CA SER A 27 13.34 5.24 -10.00
C SER A 27 14.58 4.63 -9.37
N HIS A 28 15.18 3.59 -9.97
CA HIS A 28 16.30 2.85 -9.37
C HIS A 28 17.44 2.62 -10.37
N VAL A 29 18.65 2.47 -9.84
CA VAL A 29 19.83 2.15 -10.67
C VAL A 29 19.61 0.78 -11.32
N PRO A 30 19.67 0.68 -12.67
CA PRO A 30 19.52 -0.58 -13.34
C PRO A 30 20.59 -1.59 -12.91
N ARG A 31 20.20 -2.86 -12.77
CA ARG A 31 21.08 -3.97 -12.42
C ARG A 31 21.13 -4.98 -13.55
N ARG A 32 22.35 -5.42 -13.88
CA ARG A 32 22.57 -6.55 -14.78
C ARG A 32 22.47 -7.86 -14.02
N ILE A 33 21.64 -8.77 -14.51
CA ILE A 33 21.40 -10.09 -13.90
C ILE A 33 21.58 -11.15 -14.98
N ARG A 34 22.55 -12.05 -14.79
CA ARG A 34 22.84 -13.14 -15.73
C ARG A 34 22.08 -14.41 -15.36
N ALA A 35 21.62 -15.16 -16.34
CA ALA A 35 20.85 -16.40 -16.14
C ALA A 35 21.06 -17.42 -17.28
N HIS A 36 20.27 -18.50 -17.26
CA HIS A 36 20.33 -19.61 -18.21
C HIS A 36 18.99 -19.71 -18.97
N LYS A 37 19.00 -19.48 -20.29
CA LYS A 37 17.79 -19.47 -21.14
C LYS A 37 17.00 -20.77 -20.98
N LEU A 38 17.66 -21.92 -21.16
CA LEU A 38 17.02 -23.24 -21.10
C LEU A 38 16.34 -23.49 -19.75
N LEU A 39 17.02 -23.19 -18.64
CA LEU A 39 16.46 -23.42 -17.31
C LEU A 39 15.24 -22.53 -17.06
N LEU A 40 15.32 -21.26 -17.44
CA LEU A 40 14.19 -20.34 -17.29
C LEU A 40 12.99 -20.76 -18.14
N ALA A 41 13.22 -21.13 -19.40
CA ALA A 41 12.18 -21.64 -20.29
C ALA A 41 11.51 -22.91 -19.76
N MET A 42 12.30 -23.87 -19.26
CA MET A 42 11.76 -25.09 -18.64
C MET A 42 10.90 -24.84 -17.40
N ARG A 43 11.04 -23.68 -16.75
CA ARG A 43 10.37 -23.35 -15.48
C ARG A 43 9.25 -22.34 -15.64
N ASN A 44 9.15 -21.65 -16.77
CA ASN A 44 8.21 -20.57 -16.97
C ASN A 44 7.91 -20.34 -18.46
N GLU A 45 6.65 -20.45 -18.84
CA GLU A 45 6.18 -20.36 -20.22
C GLU A 45 6.46 -18.99 -20.86
N VAL A 46 6.44 -17.90 -20.07
CA VAL A 46 6.77 -16.56 -20.59
C VAL A 46 8.22 -16.50 -21.04
N PHE A 47 9.14 -17.12 -20.31
CA PHE A 47 10.54 -17.25 -20.74
C PHE A 47 10.72 -18.21 -21.91
N GLU A 48 9.94 -19.29 -21.99
CA GLU A 48 9.97 -20.19 -23.16
C GLU A 48 9.62 -19.43 -24.45
N VAL A 49 8.52 -18.67 -24.42
CA VAL A 49 8.11 -17.83 -25.57
C VAL A 49 9.13 -16.73 -25.84
N MET A 50 9.68 -16.10 -24.80
CA MET A 50 10.68 -15.02 -24.94
C MET A 50 11.97 -15.50 -25.62
N PHE A 51 12.41 -16.73 -25.35
CA PHE A 51 13.71 -17.25 -25.85
C PHE A 51 13.61 -18.15 -27.07
N TYR A 52 12.52 -18.91 -27.20
CA TYR A 52 12.37 -19.96 -28.22
C TYR A 52 11.11 -19.79 -29.08
N GLY A 53 10.32 -18.73 -28.85
CA GLY A 53 9.23 -18.34 -29.74
C GLY A 53 9.71 -17.55 -30.96
N ASP A 54 8.76 -17.06 -31.76
CA ASP A 54 9.02 -16.34 -33.01
C ASP A 54 9.54 -14.89 -32.82
N LEU A 55 9.98 -14.54 -31.60
CA LEU A 55 10.48 -13.20 -31.29
C LEU A 55 11.98 -13.08 -31.66
N PRO A 56 12.43 -11.93 -32.19
CA PRO A 56 13.84 -11.73 -32.50
C PRO A 56 14.70 -11.79 -31.23
N GLU A 57 15.79 -12.57 -31.27
CA GLU A 57 16.74 -12.64 -30.16
C GLU A 57 17.48 -11.30 -29.98
N GLU A 58 17.33 -10.68 -28.81
CA GLU A 58 18.21 -9.60 -28.36
C GLU A 58 19.28 -10.14 -27.41
N ASN A 59 20.52 -9.67 -27.57
CA ASN A 59 21.64 -10.06 -26.69
C ASN A 59 21.52 -9.49 -25.26
N GLU A 60 20.77 -8.39 -25.08
CA GLU A 60 20.50 -7.76 -23.78
C GLU A 60 18.99 -7.58 -23.63
N ILE A 61 18.36 -8.25 -22.67
CA ILE A 61 16.92 -8.13 -22.44
C ILE A 61 16.65 -7.04 -21.41
N ARG A 62 15.89 -6.02 -21.80
CA ARG A 62 15.59 -4.89 -20.93
C ARG A 62 14.25 -5.07 -20.22
N ILE A 63 14.28 -4.99 -18.90
CA ILE A 63 13.09 -5.04 -18.04
C ILE A 63 12.97 -3.71 -17.33
N THR A 64 12.12 -2.83 -17.86
CA THR A 64 12.03 -1.41 -17.45
C THR A 64 10.95 -1.12 -16.41
N ASP A 65 10.17 -2.12 -16.04
CA ASP A 65 8.97 -1.99 -15.20
C ASP A 65 9.03 -2.82 -13.92
N LEU A 66 10.15 -3.51 -13.65
CA LEU A 66 10.35 -4.27 -12.42
C LEU A 66 11.51 -3.72 -11.59
N HIS A 67 11.39 -3.87 -10.28
CA HIS A 67 12.50 -3.61 -9.36
C HIS A 67 13.56 -4.73 -9.46
N PRO A 68 14.87 -4.40 -9.48
CA PRO A 68 15.94 -5.40 -9.58
C PRO A 68 15.87 -6.51 -8.53
N ASP A 69 15.59 -6.16 -7.27
CA ASP A 69 15.53 -7.15 -6.19
C ASP A 69 14.32 -8.07 -6.32
N GLY A 70 13.20 -7.57 -6.85
CA GLY A 70 12.01 -8.37 -7.11
C GLY A 70 12.23 -9.38 -8.23
N PHE A 71 12.82 -8.93 -9.35
CA PHE A 71 13.16 -9.83 -10.44
C PHE A 71 14.22 -10.87 -10.02
N LEU A 72 15.22 -10.46 -9.22
CA LEU A 72 16.20 -11.38 -8.67
C LEU A 72 15.55 -12.43 -7.74
N GLY A 73 14.60 -12.02 -6.89
CA GLY A 73 13.81 -12.92 -6.05
C GLY A 73 13.02 -13.94 -6.88
N PHE A 74 12.38 -13.48 -7.95
CA PHE A 74 11.67 -14.33 -8.92
C PHE A 74 12.59 -15.34 -9.59
N LEU A 75 13.75 -14.92 -10.09
CA LEU A 75 14.72 -15.85 -10.68
C LEU A 75 15.18 -16.87 -9.63
N LYS A 76 15.57 -16.45 -8.42
CA LYS A 76 15.96 -17.38 -7.34
C LYS A 76 14.88 -18.43 -7.06
N TYR A 77 13.60 -18.04 -7.11
CA TYR A 77 12.49 -18.99 -7.02
C TYR A 77 12.50 -20.01 -8.16
N LEU A 78 12.64 -19.59 -9.43
CA LEU A 78 12.68 -20.51 -10.56
C LEU A 78 13.82 -21.55 -10.47
N TYR A 79 15.00 -21.16 -9.96
CA TYR A 79 16.11 -22.09 -9.76
C TYR A 79 15.94 -23.01 -8.55
N SER A 80 15.40 -22.49 -7.45
CA SER A 80 15.40 -23.21 -6.16
C SER A 80 14.07 -23.87 -5.82
N GLN A 81 13.00 -23.48 -6.50
CA GLN A 81 11.60 -23.83 -6.21
C GLN A 81 11.18 -23.52 -4.76
N ARG A 82 11.88 -22.56 -4.11
CA ARG A 82 11.63 -22.14 -2.74
C ARG A 82 11.38 -20.63 -2.71
N ALA A 83 10.26 -20.24 -2.10
CA ALA A 83 9.94 -18.85 -1.83
C ALA A 83 10.60 -18.44 -0.52
N ILE A 84 11.66 -17.63 -0.60
CA ILE A 84 12.42 -17.14 0.55
C ILE A 84 12.55 -15.63 0.38
N PHE A 85 12.11 -14.89 1.39
CA PHE A 85 12.10 -13.43 1.38
C PHE A 85 12.85 -12.89 2.61
N ASP A 86 13.75 -11.95 2.37
CA ASP A 86 14.56 -11.28 3.39
C ASP A 86 13.78 -10.12 4.04
N SER A 87 12.83 -9.54 3.31
CA SER A 87 12.04 -8.39 3.77
C SER A 87 10.68 -8.30 3.08
N LEU A 88 9.78 -7.52 3.69
CA LEU A 88 8.47 -7.20 3.12
C LEU A 88 8.59 -6.49 1.76
N GLU A 89 9.57 -5.59 1.63
CA GLU A 89 9.84 -4.88 0.36
C GLU A 89 10.27 -5.85 -0.73
N GLN A 90 11.18 -6.79 -0.43
CA GLN A 90 11.59 -7.80 -1.40
C GLN A 90 10.41 -8.72 -1.78
N ALA A 91 9.57 -9.10 -0.83
CA ALA A 91 8.39 -9.92 -1.10
C ALA A 91 7.40 -9.21 -2.04
N MET A 92 7.07 -7.94 -1.77
CA MET A 92 6.21 -7.11 -2.63
C MET A 92 6.78 -7.00 -4.05
N GLN A 93 8.07 -6.65 -4.18
CA GLN A 93 8.71 -6.53 -5.49
C GLN A 93 8.80 -7.87 -6.24
N THR A 94 9.02 -8.96 -5.52
CA THR A 94 9.06 -10.31 -6.10
C THR A 94 7.66 -10.73 -6.57
N ARG A 95 6.62 -10.35 -5.83
CA ARG A 95 5.24 -10.58 -6.23
C ARG A 95 4.90 -9.91 -7.56
N ALA A 96 5.29 -8.64 -7.76
CA ALA A 96 5.09 -7.95 -9.03
C ALA A 96 5.79 -8.66 -10.20
N ALA A 97 7.02 -9.14 -9.98
CA ALA A 97 7.71 -9.97 -10.97
C ALA A 97 6.96 -11.29 -11.24
N ALA A 98 6.54 -11.99 -10.18
CA ALA A 98 5.79 -13.25 -10.31
C ALA A 98 4.48 -13.05 -11.08
N GLN A 99 3.73 -11.98 -10.80
CA GLN A 99 2.49 -11.64 -11.51
C GLN A 99 2.75 -11.33 -12.98
N LYS A 100 3.78 -10.53 -13.29
CA LYS A 100 4.16 -10.22 -14.69
C LYS A 100 4.52 -11.47 -15.49
N TYR A 101 5.21 -12.42 -14.86
CA TYR A 101 5.64 -13.67 -15.50
C TYR A 101 4.67 -14.83 -15.24
N LEU A 102 3.45 -14.55 -14.78
CA LEU A 102 2.36 -15.51 -14.61
C LEU A 102 2.68 -16.70 -13.68
N GLU A 103 3.55 -16.50 -12.70
CA GLU A 103 3.93 -17.53 -11.72
C GLU A 103 3.03 -17.48 -10.47
N THR A 104 1.82 -18.04 -10.58
CA THR A 104 0.79 -17.96 -9.54
C THR A 104 1.22 -18.57 -8.20
N LYS A 105 2.04 -19.63 -8.20
CA LYS A 105 2.48 -20.25 -6.94
C LYS A 105 3.37 -19.30 -6.14
N LEU A 106 4.23 -18.54 -6.82
CA LEU A 106 5.06 -17.54 -6.15
C LEU A 106 4.23 -16.32 -5.73
N VAL A 107 3.24 -15.89 -6.52
CA VAL A 107 2.31 -14.82 -6.10
C VAL A 107 1.66 -15.18 -4.76
N ASN A 108 1.09 -16.39 -4.65
CA ASN A 108 0.45 -16.85 -3.41
C ASN A 108 1.44 -16.93 -2.23
N ALA A 109 2.67 -17.39 -2.47
CA ALA A 109 3.70 -17.45 -1.43
C ALA A 109 4.14 -16.04 -0.97
N CYS A 110 4.20 -15.07 -1.89
CA CYS A 110 4.43 -13.67 -1.53
C CYS A 110 3.26 -13.11 -0.72
N ASP A 111 2.02 -13.39 -1.11
CA ASP A 111 0.81 -12.96 -0.39
C ASP A 111 0.78 -13.48 1.04
N GLU A 112 1.04 -14.78 1.22
CA GLU A 112 1.11 -15.41 2.54
C GLU A 112 2.21 -14.77 3.40
N PHE A 113 3.40 -14.54 2.82
CA PHE A 113 4.48 -13.88 3.53
C PHE A 113 4.12 -12.44 3.93
N ILE A 114 3.51 -11.67 3.02
CA ILE A 114 3.07 -10.30 3.27
C ILE A 114 2.04 -10.28 4.38
N GLN A 115 0.99 -11.10 4.28
CA GLN A 115 -0.07 -11.22 5.28
C GLN A 115 0.51 -11.52 6.67
N ASN A 116 1.40 -12.51 6.77
CA ASN A 116 2.03 -12.90 8.03
C ASN A 116 3.02 -11.86 8.59
N SER A 117 3.48 -10.94 7.74
CA SER A 117 4.44 -9.88 8.11
C SER A 117 3.79 -8.52 8.32
N LEU A 118 2.49 -8.38 8.06
CA LEU A 118 1.76 -7.11 8.24
C LEU A 118 1.71 -6.72 9.71
N GLN A 119 1.98 -5.44 9.95
CA GLN A 119 1.98 -4.81 11.27
C GLN A 119 1.46 -3.38 11.14
N PRO A 120 0.92 -2.78 12.21
CA PRO A 120 0.44 -1.40 12.15
C PRO A 120 1.50 -0.39 11.69
N SER A 121 2.76 -0.67 11.98
CA SER A 121 3.91 0.16 11.61
C SER A 121 4.35 0.05 10.14
N ASN A 122 3.85 -0.94 9.38
CA ASN A 122 4.27 -1.18 8.01
C ASN A 122 3.12 -1.19 6.98
N VAL A 123 1.85 -1.36 7.40
CA VAL A 123 0.71 -1.46 6.47
C VAL A 123 0.57 -0.24 5.55
N CYS A 124 0.89 0.96 6.04
CA CYS A 124 0.83 2.18 5.23
C CYS A 124 1.83 2.13 4.06
N LYS A 125 3.00 1.51 4.25
CA LYS A 125 3.99 1.32 3.18
C LYS A 125 3.51 0.30 2.14
N VAL A 126 2.83 -0.75 2.57
CA VAL A 126 2.23 -1.74 1.67
C VAL A 126 1.11 -1.10 0.85
N LEU A 127 0.27 -0.29 1.49
CA LEU A 127 -0.76 0.50 0.81
C LEU A 127 -0.19 1.48 -0.21
N ASP A 128 0.86 2.23 0.15
CA ASP A 128 1.56 3.13 -0.79
C ASP A 128 2.10 2.36 -2.00
N TYR A 129 2.62 1.14 -1.77
CA TYR A 129 3.08 0.26 -2.83
C TYR A 129 1.93 -0.18 -3.74
N VAL A 130 0.81 -0.65 -3.17
CA VAL A 130 -0.40 -1.08 -3.92
C VAL A 130 -0.93 0.07 -4.78
N ILE A 131 -1.06 1.26 -4.21
CA ILE A 131 -1.56 2.45 -4.92
C ILE A 131 -0.66 2.82 -6.10
N LYS A 132 0.66 2.63 -5.97
CA LYS A 132 1.62 2.97 -7.02
C LYS A 132 1.62 1.96 -8.15
N GLU A 133 1.58 0.66 -7.84
CA GLU A 133 1.71 -0.41 -8.83
C GLU A 133 0.38 -0.76 -9.52
N GLY A 134 -0.77 -0.48 -8.89
CA GLY A 134 -2.10 -0.66 -9.50
C GLY A 134 -2.88 -1.85 -8.95
N ASP A 135 -3.77 -2.45 -9.76
CA ASP A 135 -4.61 -3.59 -9.36
C ASP A 135 -3.75 -4.80 -8.92
N LEU A 136 -3.75 -5.07 -7.63
CA LEU A 136 -2.95 -6.15 -7.03
C LEU A 136 -3.80 -7.36 -6.62
N GLY A 137 -5.07 -7.46 -7.02
CA GLY A 137 -5.90 -8.63 -6.71
C GLY A 137 -6.03 -8.91 -5.20
N THR A 138 -5.48 -10.04 -4.75
CA THR A 138 -5.58 -10.57 -3.37
C THR A 138 -5.03 -9.67 -2.26
N LEU A 139 -4.13 -8.72 -2.58
CA LEU A 139 -3.53 -7.85 -1.55
C LEU A 139 -4.53 -6.85 -0.95
N ASP A 140 -5.52 -6.40 -1.72
CA ASP A 140 -6.57 -5.52 -1.18
C ASP A 140 -7.37 -6.23 -0.09
N ASP A 141 -7.74 -7.50 -0.31
CA ASP A 141 -8.46 -8.31 0.66
C ASP A 141 -7.61 -8.58 1.91
N ILE A 142 -6.31 -8.85 1.75
CA ILE A 142 -5.37 -9.03 2.87
C ILE A 142 -5.29 -7.76 3.71
N ILE A 143 -5.20 -6.60 3.08
CA ILE A 143 -5.13 -5.31 3.78
C ILE A 143 -6.45 -4.98 4.45
N ASP A 144 -7.59 -5.20 3.80
CA ASP A 144 -8.91 -4.93 4.37
C ASP A 144 -9.23 -5.89 5.53
N GLU A 145 -8.81 -7.15 5.47
CA GLU A 145 -8.85 -8.07 6.61
C GLU A 145 -7.93 -7.59 7.73
N PHE A 146 -6.71 -7.15 7.44
CA PHE A 146 -5.81 -6.62 8.46
C PHE A 146 -6.37 -5.37 9.15
N LEU A 147 -6.96 -4.45 8.38
CA LEU A 147 -7.61 -3.24 8.91
C LEU A 147 -8.83 -3.58 9.77
N ALA A 148 -9.53 -4.70 9.52
CA ALA A 148 -10.65 -5.14 10.35
C ALA A 148 -10.22 -5.40 11.80
N HIS A 149 -9.03 -5.97 12.01
CA HIS A 149 -8.55 -6.37 13.35
C HIS A 149 -7.61 -5.34 13.99
N GLU A 150 -6.85 -4.60 13.17
CA GLU A 150 -5.76 -3.73 13.66
C GLU A 150 -6.00 -2.24 13.36
N ALA A 151 -7.22 -1.83 12.99
CA ALA A 151 -7.57 -0.44 12.68
C ALA A 151 -7.01 0.57 13.69
N MET A 152 -7.24 0.34 14.99
CA MET A 152 -6.78 1.25 16.04
C MET A 152 -5.26 1.30 16.15
N GLY A 153 -4.58 0.15 16.01
CA GLY A 153 -3.11 0.10 15.95
C GLY A 153 -2.58 0.92 14.78
N VAL A 154 -3.20 0.78 13.61
CA VAL A 154 -2.82 1.51 12.39
C VAL A 154 -3.02 3.01 12.56
N LEU A 155 -4.20 3.44 13.03
CA LEU A 155 -4.49 4.83 13.32
C LEU A 155 -3.49 5.39 14.34
N ALA A 156 -3.15 4.63 15.39
CA ALA A 156 -2.21 5.08 16.41
C ALA A 156 -0.76 5.25 15.91
N SER A 157 -0.39 4.51 14.85
CA SER A 157 0.99 4.38 14.38
C SER A 157 1.62 5.68 13.84
N GLU A 158 2.95 5.77 13.94
CA GLU A 158 3.73 6.80 13.24
C GLU A 158 3.68 6.63 11.72
N ALA A 159 3.47 5.39 11.25
CA ALA A 159 3.34 5.07 9.84
C ALA A 159 2.14 5.80 9.22
N PHE A 160 1.02 5.89 9.92
CA PHE A 160 -0.15 6.65 9.47
C PHE A 160 0.14 8.15 9.35
N ILE A 161 0.89 8.72 10.30
CA ILE A 161 1.28 10.14 10.25
C ILE A 161 2.24 10.42 9.08
N ALA A 162 3.12 9.46 8.74
CA ALA A 162 4.05 9.57 7.62
C ALA A 162 3.40 9.25 6.25
N ALA A 163 2.21 8.66 6.23
CA ALA A 163 1.56 8.16 5.02
C ALA A 163 1.21 9.26 3.99
N SER A 164 1.12 8.84 2.73
CA SER A 164 0.60 9.68 1.64
C SER A 164 -0.88 10.04 1.85
N ARG A 165 -1.35 11.06 1.11
CA ARG A 165 -2.77 11.46 1.17
C ARG A 165 -3.65 10.33 0.63
N GLU A 166 -3.18 9.69 -0.42
CA GLU A 166 -3.81 8.61 -1.16
C GLU A 166 -3.98 7.38 -0.26
N THR A 167 -2.96 7.03 0.53
CA THR A 167 -3.02 5.94 1.51
C THR A 167 -4.06 6.19 2.61
N ILE A 168 -4.10 7.41 3.18
CA ILE A 168 -5.14 7.72 4.18
C ILE A 168 -6.52 7.62 3.56
N PHE A 169 -6.70 8.11 2.34
CA PHE A 169 -7.98 7.95 1.65
C PHE A 169 -8.37 6.49 1.46
N ARG A 170 -7.43 5.62 1.09
CA ARG A 170 -7.67 4.18 0.92
C ARG A 170 -8.06 3.52 2.25
N ILE A 171 -7.44 3.92 3.36
CA ILE A 171 -7.80 3.43 4.71
C ILE A 171 -9.22 3.88 5.07
N LEU A 172 -9.53 5.17 4.93
CA LEU A 172 -10.85 5.72 5.32
C LEU A 172 -12.02 5.17 4.49
N LYS A 173 -11.76 4.82 3.23
CA LYS A 173 -12.71 4.18 2.32
C LYS A 173 -12.88 2.68 2.57
N SER A 174 -11.99 2.04 3.33
CA SER A 174 -12.12 0.62 3.62
C SER A 174 -13.46 0.35 4.31
N PRO A 175 -14.28 -0.58 3.80
CA PRO A 175 -15.54 -0.94 4.43
C PRO A 175 -15.33 -1.66 5.77
N ARG A 176 -14.12 -2.19 5.99
CA ARG A 176 -13.73 -2.95 7.19
C ARG A 176 -12.96 -2.11 8.22
N LEU A 177 -12.82 -0.81 8.01
CA LEU A 177 -12.25 0.07 9.03
C LEU A 177 -13.21 0.17 10.22
N VAL A 178 -12.94 -0.58 11.29
CA VAL A 178 -13.72 -0.52 12.53
C VAL A 178 -12.94 0.23 13.60
N ALA A 179 -13.39 1.46 13.89
CA ALA A 179 -12.83 2.30 14.95
C ALA A 179 -13.84 3.39 15.35
N PRO A 180 -13.77 3.90 16.59
CA PRO A 180 -14.58 5.04 17.01
C PRO A 180 -14.34 6.24 16.09
N GLU A 181 -15.42 6.84 15.59
CA GLU A 181 -15.31 7.91 14.59
C GLU A 181 -14.50 9.11 15.11
N LEU A 182 -14.56 9.39 16.41
CA LEU A 182 -13.77 10.45 17.03
C LEU A 182 -12.27 10.22 16.87
N ASP A 183 -11.81 8.97 17.09
CA ASP A 183 -10.40 8.61 16.99
C ASP A 183 -9.90 8.73 15.54
N ILE A 184 -10.75 8.36 14.58
CA ILE A 184 -10.48 8.52 13.15
C ILE A 184 -10.31 10.01 12.81
N ILE A 185 -11.26 10.85 13.22
CA ILE A 185 -11.22 12.29 12.94
C ILE A 185 -10.00 12.94 13.62
N GLU A 186 -9.73 12.61 14.87
CA GLU A 186 -8.58 13.10 15.63
C GLU A 186 -7.27 12.73 14.94
N ARG A 187 -7.16 11.48 14.47
CA ARG A 187 -5.94 11.00 13.84
C ARG A 187 -5.72 11.65 12.47
N VAL A 188 -6.77 11.81 11.66
CA VAL A 188 -6.68 12.52 10.36
C VAL A 188 -6.35 14.00 10.58
N ALA A 189 -6.92 14.65 11.60
CA ALA A 189 -6.57 16.02 11.98
C ALA A 189 -5.10 16.13 12.39
N THR A 190 -4.60 15.18 13.17
CA THR A 190 -3.19 15.11 13.58
C THR A 190 -2.25 14.94 12.39
N TRP A 191 -2.58 14.07 11.43
CA TRP A 191 -1.84 13.94 10.18
C TRP A 191 -1.84 15.25 9.38
N ALA A 192 -2.99 15.92 9.27
CA ALA A 192 -3.10 17.17 8.52
C ALA A 192 -2.29 18.29 9.18
N LEU A 193 -2.29 18.37 10.51
CA LEU A 193 -1.45 19.26 11.29
C LEU A 193 0.04 19.00 11.05
N ALA A 194 0.46 17.73 11.08
CA ALA A 194 1.85 17.34 10.82
C ALA A 194 2.31 17.78 9.43
N ARG A 195 1.46 17.65 8.40
CA ARG A 195 1.77 18.10 7.02
C ARG A 195 1.78 19.61 6.84
N CYS A 196 0.98 20.33 7.64
CA CYS A 196 0.97 21.80 7.59
C CYS A 196 2.17 22.43 8.32
N ARG A 197 2.86 21.69 9.21
CA ARG A 197 4.08 22.16 9.86
C ARG A 197 5.24 22.22 8.86
N ARG A 198 5.49 23.40 8.30
CA ARG A 198 6.70 23.72 7.53
C ARG A 198 7.63 24.62 8.35
N GLY A 199 8.15 24.10 9.46
CA GLY A 199 9.05 24.82 10.37
C GLY A 199 8.36 25.40 11.63
N PRO A 200 9.02 26.31 12.37
CA PRO A 200 8.57 26.78 13.69
C PRO A 200 7.42 27.80 13.67
N ALA A 201 6.89 28.15 12.48
CA ALA A 201 5.83 29.14 12.34
C ALA A 201 4.45 28.60 12.77
N LYS A 202 3.59 29.49 13.26
CA LYS A 202 2.19 29.17 13.60
C LYS A 202 1.45 28.72 12.33
N ILE A 203 0.81 27.55 12.39
CA ILE A 203 0.07 26.99 11.26
C ILE A 203 -1.14 27.88 10.96
N PRO A 204 -1.29 28.41 9.73
CA PRO A 204 -2.50 29.14 9.37
C PRO A 204 -3.69 28.18 9.27
N ALA A 205 -4.81 28.54 9.92
CA ALA A 205 -6.04 27.72 9.94
C ALA A 205 -6.54 27.38 8.53
N THR A 206 -6.37 28.29 7.57
CA THR A 206 -6.75 28.11 6.17
C THR A 206 -5.99 26.97 5.48
N ALA A 207 -4.72 26.73 5.84
CA ALA A 207 -3.95 25.63 5.28
C ALA A 207 -4.43 24.27 5.82
N LEU A 208 -4.78 24.22 7.12
CA LEU A 208 -5.31 23.02 7.74
C LEU A 208 -6.67 22.63 7.16
N GLN A 209 -7.60 23.59 7.07
CA GLN A 209 -8.90 23.39 6.43
C GLN A 209 -8.76 22.89 5.00
N LYS A 210 -7.85 23.48 4.20
CA LYS A 210 -7.58 23.06 2.82
C LYS A 210 -7.06 21.61 2.75
N THR A 211 -6.23 21.20 3.71
CA THR A 211 -5.68 19.84 3.78
C THR A 211 -6.73 18.82 4.22
N MET A 212 -7.64 19.20 5.12
CA MET A 212 -8.72 18.36 5.64
C MET A 212 -9.88 18.20 4.67
N ARG A 213 -10.18 19.23 3.87
CA ARG A 213 -11.35 19.31 2.99
C ARG A 213 -11.62 18.05 2.15
N PRO A 214 -10.61 17.42 1.52
CA PRO A 214 -10.83 16.21 0.74
C PRO A 214 -11.40 15.05 1.57
N PHE A 215 -11.01 14.92 2.84
CA PHE A 215 -11.37 13.81 3.71
C PHE A 215 -12.74 13.95 4.37
N LEU A 216 -13.33 15.15 4.37
CA LEU A 216 -14.60 15.41 5.07
C LEU A 216 -15.76 14.53 4.59
N SER A 217 -15.68 14.05 3.34
CA SER A 217 -16.68 13.14 2.75
C SER A 217 -16.62 11.72 3.35
N GLU A 218 -15.49 11.35 3.94
CA GLU A 218 -15.24 10.03 4.54
C GLU A 218 -15.30 10.05 6.08
N LEU A 219 -15.44 11.24 6.68
CA LEU A 219 -15.51 11.46 8.13
C LEU A 219 -16.97 11.66 8.56
N ARG A 220 -17.50 10.75 9.36
CA ARG A 220 -18.92 10.67 9.76
C ARG A 220 -19.21 11.56 10.97
N PHE A 221 -19.01 12.87 10.86
CA PHE A 221 -19.21 13.81 11.97
C PHE A 221 -20.59 13.68 12.66
N LEU A 222 -21.62 13.28 11.91
CA LEU A 222 -23.00 13.13 12.42
C LEU A 222 -23.17 11.93 13.37
N THR A 223 -22.19 11.03 13.49
CA THR A 223 -22.20 9.94 14.46
C THR A 223 -21.67 10.36 15.82
N LEU A 224 -21.09 11.56 15.93
CA LEU A 224 -20.54 12.07 17.18
C LEU A 224 -21.64 12.62 18.09
N THR A 225 -21.41 12.52 19.39
CA THR A 225 -22.21 13.28 20.36
C THR A 225 -21.87 14.77 20.27
N VAL A 226 -22.82 15.63 20.65
CA VAL A 226 -22.60 17.09 20.75
C VAL A 226 -21.36 17.42 21.59
N LYS A 227 -21.18 16.71 22.72
CA LYS A 227 -20.03 16.90 23.60
C LYS A 227 -18.71 16.57 22.89
N GLN A 228 -18.63 15.44 22.19
CA GLN A 228 -17.43 15.04 21.44
C GLN A 228 -17.13 16.05 20.32
N PHE A 229 -18.15 16.49 19.60
CA PHE A 229 -17.97 17.44 18.50
C PHE A 229 -17.46 18.80 18.98
N ILE A 230 -18.07 19.36 20.02
CA ILE A 230 -17.70 20.67 20.57
C ILE A 230 -16.33 20.63 21.25
N ALA A 231 -16.02 19.57 22.01
CA ALA A 231 -14.73 19.43 22.67
C ALA A 231 -13.58 19.12 21.69
N GLY A 232 -13.90 18.62 20.49
CA GLY A 232 -12.91 18.19 19.50
C GLY A 232 -13.05 18.95 18.18
N PRO A 233 -13.61 18.33 17.12
CA PRO A 233 -13.62 18.85 15.75
C PRO A 233 -14.00 20.32 15.58
N ALA A 234 -14.93 20.84 16.38
CA ALA A 234 -15.35 22.23 16.31
C ALA A 234 -14.23 23.23 16.69
N THR A 235 -13.26 22.81 17.51
CA THR A 235 -12.18 23.68 18.04
C THR A 235 -10.83 23.46 17.38
N TRP A 236 -10.67 22.37 16.62
CA TRP A 236 -9.39 21.99 16.00
C TRP A 236 -9.01 22.80 14.75
N ASN A 237 -9.80 23.82 14.37
CA ASN A 237 -9.62 24.61 13.15
C ASN A 237 -9.58 23.77 11.85
N ILE A 238 -10.19 22.59 11.86
CA ILE A 238 -10.30 21.71 10.68
C ILE A 238 -11.54 22.02 9.82
N LEU A 239 -12.50 22.75 10.38
CA LEU A 239 -13.75 23.19 9.76
C LEU A 239 -13.83 24.73 9.79
N THR A 240 -14.68 25.30 8.95
CA THR A 240 -15.09 26.71 9.09
C THR A 240 -16.14 26.83 10.21
N GLU A 241 -16.29 28.02 10.80
CA GLU A 241 -17.32 28.27 11.82
C GLU A 241 -18.73 27.99 11.30
N THR A 242 -18.99 28.32 10.02
CA THR A 242 -20.26 28.03 9.36
C THR A 242 -20.51 26.54 9.20
N ASP A 243 -19.48 25.78 8.81
CA ASP A 243 -19.60 24.32 8.66
C ASP A 243 -19.81 23.64 10.01
N ALA A 244 -19.02 24.04 11.03
CA ALA A 244 -19.13 23.50 12.37
C ALA A 244 -20.53 23.74 12.96
N LEU A 245 -21.08 24.94 12.75
CA LEU A 245 -22.42 25.31 13.19
C LEU A 245 -23.52 24.52 12.45
N ALA A 246 -23.36 24.27 11.15
CA ALA A 246 -24.31 23.45 10.39
C ALA A 246 -24.26 21.97 10.84
N ILE A 247 -23.07 21.43 11.09
CA ILE A 247 -22.88 20.05 11.55
C ILE A 247 -23.46 19.86 12.95
N VAL A 248 -23.11 20.70 13.93
CA VAL A 248 -23.65 20.56 15.29
C VAL A 248 -25.18 20.72 15.33
N SER A 249 -25.74 21.60 14.48
CA SER A 249 -27.21 21.72 14.36
C SER A 249 -27.84 20.40 13.91
N ASN A 250 -27.21 19.71 12.94
CA ASN A 250 -27.68 18.42 12.44
C ASN A 250 -27.40 17.24 13.39
N ILE A 251 -26.42 17.36 14.29
CA ILE A 251 -26.20 16.39 15.38
C ILE A 251 -27.33 16.50 16.42
N VAL A 252 -27.76 17.73 16.75
CA VAL A 252 -28.85 17.98 17.71
C VAL A 252 -30.20 17.63 17.10
N GLU A 253 -30.47 18.13 15.90
CA GLU A 253 -31.73 17.95 15.18
C GLU A 253 -31.43 17.66 13.69
N PRO A 254 -31.49 16.38 13.27
CA PRO A 254 -31.20 16.00 11.89
C PRO A 254 -32.09 16.72 10.88
N GLY A 255 -31.49 17.35 9.87
CA GLY A 255 -32.20 18.10 8.83
C GLY A 255 -32.52 19.55 9.17
N SER A 256 -32.15 20.04 10.36
CA SER A 256 -32.39 21.44 10.79
C SER A 256 -31.71 22.49 9.92
N LYS A 257 -30.57 22.15 9.28
CA LYS A 257 -29.82 23.03 8.38
C LYS A 257 -29.28 22.26 7.18
N PRO A 258 -29.14 22.90 6.01
CA PRO A 258 -28.45 22.29 4.88
C PRO A 258 -27.01 21.95 5.27
N LEU A 259 -26.59 20.71 5.00
CA LEU A 259 -25.22 20.27 5.27
C LEU A 259 -24.24 20.95 4.30
N PRO A 260 -23.04 21.33 4.75
CA PRO A 260 -22.03 21.89 3.87
C PRO A 260 -21.60 20.92 2.77
N ALA A 261 -21.18 21.47 1.63
CA ALA A 261 -20.76 20.68 0.49
C ALA A 261 -19.53 19.82 0.82
N GLY A 262 -19.64 18.51 0.58
CA GLY A 262 -18.56 17.54 0.80
C GLY A 262 -18.49 16.95 2.20
N ILE A 263 -19.43 17.26 3.10
CA ILE A 263 -19.56 16.58 4.40
C ILE A 263 -20.21 15.21 4.22
N CYS A 264 -19.69 14.20 4.93
CA CYS A 264 -20.30 12.88 4.98
C CYS A 264 -21.73 12.93 5.55
N THR A 265 -22.67 12.30 4.87
CA THR A 265 -24.09 12.24 5.29
C THR A 265 -24.42 11.00 6.11
N LYS A 266 -23.45 10.11 6.37
CA LYS A 266 -23.66 8.88 7.13
C LYS A 266 -23.86 9.21 8.62
N ILE A 267 -24.94 8.67 9.18
CA ILE A 267 -25.34 8.83 10.60
C ILE A 267 -25.11 7.57 11.43
N LYS A 268 -24.62 6.48 10.83
CA LYS A 268 -24.30 5.23 11.51
C LYS A 268 -22.80 5.10 11.76
N PRO A 269 -22.37 4.67 12.96
CA PRO A 269 -20.96 4.44 13.25
C PRO A 269 -20.35 3.31 12.40
N ARG A 270 -19.03 3.20 12.41
CA ARG A 270 -18.29 2.04 11.89
C ARG A 270 -18.33 0.99 12.99
N GLU A 271 -19.26 0.03 12.91
CA GLU A 271 -19.44 -1.03 13.91
C GLU A 271 -18.75 -2.32 13.47
N ASP A 272 -18.31 -3.12 14.45
CA ASP A 272 -17.95 -4.53 14.26
C ASP A 272 -19.24 -5.31 13.90
N TYR A 273 -19.21 -6.08 12.81
CA TYR A 273 -20.31 -6.98 12.43
C TYR A 273 -20.21 -8.30 13.21
#